data_AF-A0A3M2ZHI7-F1
#
_entry.id   AF-A0A3M2ZHI7-F1
#
_cell.length_a   1.000
_cell.length_b   1.000
_cell.length_c   1.000
_cell.angle_alpha   90.00
_cell.angle_beta   90.00
_cell.angle_gamma   90.00
#
_symmetry.space_group_name_H-M   'P 1'
#
loop_
_entity.id
_entity.type
_entity.pdbx_description
1 polymer ?
#
loop_
_entity_poly.entity_id
_entity_poly.type
_entity_poly.pdbx_seq_one_letter_code
_entity_poly.pdbx_strand_id
1 'polypeptide(L)'
;MLHVVRYKRKELGLLIDQINASGYGLTLGVHTRIDETIAKVIDNVNAGNVYVNRNIVGAVVGVQPFGGEGLSGTGPKAGGPLYLYRLLSTRPQDAIEKSFVRSDALSAPDTRLRDILNKPLQALKAWAASNQQSDLDALCSQYAEQSQSGITRQLAGPTGERNSYAILPREHVLCLADDENDLLIQLAAVLAVGSSAVWPETDISKPLRARLPKDVQARIKLIPDWTKDEVAIDAVLHHGDSDQLRAICQQIAQRSGAIVGVNGLSHGETNVPLERLVIERALSVNTAAAGGNASLMTIG
;
A
#
# COMPACT_ATOMS: atom_id res chain seq x y z
N MET A 1 -14.39 -25.33 14.26
CA MET A 1 -13.06 -25.84 14.65
C MET A 1 -12.22 -24.65 15.10
N LEU A 2 -11.58 -24.71 16.28
CA LEU A 2 -10.69 -23.66 16.80
C LEU A 2 -9.33 -24.29 17.12
N HIS A 3 -8.26 -23.71 16.58
CA HIS A 3 -6.89 -24.14 16.88
C HIS A 3 -6.31 -23.26 17.99
N VAL A 4 -5.59 -23.87 18.93
CA VAL A 4 -4.97 -23.16 20.06
C VAL A 4 -3.49 -23.50 20.11
N VAL A 5 -2.65 -22.47 20.11
CA VAL A 5 -1.19 -22.56 20.26
C VAL A 5 -0.74 -21.72 21.44
N ARG A 6 0.38 -22.10 22.06
CA ARG A 6 0.97 -21.38 23.20
C ARG A 6 2.31 -20.81 22.79
N TYR A 7 2.64 -19.63 23.30
CA TYR A 7 3.92 -18.96 23.06
C TYR A 7 4.40 -18.30 24.35
N LYS A 8 5.70 -18.06 24.51
CA LYS A 8 6.23 -17.26 25.63
C LYS A 8 6.22 -15.78 25.26
N ARG A 9 6.01 -14.88 26.24
CA ARG A 9 5.94 -13.42 25.97
C ARG A 9 7.15 -12.86 25.20
N LYS A 10 8.35 -13.40 25.45
CA LYS A 10 9.59 -13.01 24.76
C LYS A 10 9.61 -13.44 23.29
N GLU A 11 8.81 -14.44 22.92
CA GLU A 11 8.69 -15.00 21.56
C GLU A 11 7.53 -14.36 20.77
N LEU A 12 6.91 -13.28 21.28
CA LEU A 12 5.80 -12.60 20.57
C LEU A 12 6.19 -12.17 19.14
N GLY A 13 7.42 -11.72 18.93
CA GLY A 13 7.91 -11.39 17.58
C GLY A 13 7.87 -12.59 16.65
N LEU A 14 8.45 -13.72 17.09
CA LEU A 14 8.46 -14.97 16.34
C LEU A 14 7.04 -15.48 16.04
N LEU A 15 6.08 -15.29 16.96
CA LEU A 15 4.69 -15.64 16.71
C LEU A 15 4.08 -14.78 15.60
N ILE A 16 4.34 -13.47 15.60
CA ILE A 16 3.87 -12.57 14.54
C ILE A 16 4.48 -12.98 13.20
N ASP A 17 5.78 -13.31 13.18
CA ASP A 17 6.45 -13.80 11.97
C ASP A 17 5.81 -15.09 11.44
N GLN A 18 5.46 -16.02 12.34
CA GLN A 18 4.75 -17.25 11.97
C GLN A 18 3.34 -16.99 11.42
N ILE A 19 2.62 -16.02 11.98
CA ILE A 19 1.31 -15.60 11.48
C ILE A 19 1.45 -15.03 10.07
N ASN A 20 2.39 -14.11 9.86
CA ASN A 20 2.65 -13.50 8.55
C ASN A 20 3.11 -14.55 7.52
N ALA A 21 3.93 -15.52 7.94
CA ALA A 21 4.43 -16.59 7.10
C ALA A 21 3.34 -17.56 6.60
N SER A 22 2.12 -17.51 7.15
CA SER A 22 0.98 -18.23 6.58
C SER A 22 0.60 -17.72 5.18
N GLY A 23 1.04 -16.52 4.81
CA GLY A 23 0.71 -15.85 3.55
C GLY A 23 -0.69 -15.21 3.55
N TYR A 24 -1.52 -15.47 4.55
CA TYR A 24 -2.82 -14.83 4.72
C TYR A 24 -2.72 -13.59 5.59
N GLY A 25 -3.55 -12.59 5.31
CA GLY A 25 -3.62 -11.35 6.08
C GLY A 25 -5.03 -10.74 6.07
N LEU A 26 -6.05 -11.48 6.52
CA LEU A 26 -7.44 -10.98 6.51
C LEU A 26 -7.79 -10.23 7.80
N THR A 27 -8.02 -10.96 8.90
CA THR A 27 -8.32 -10.37 10.21
C THR A 27 -7.31 -10.82 11.26
N LEU A 28 -6.98 -9.93 12.20
CA LEU A 28 -6.18 -10.25 13.38
C LEU A 28 -6.78 -9.58 14.62
N GLY A 29 -6.82 -10.32 15.72
CA GLY A 29 -7.24 -9.82 17.03
C GLY A 29 -6.09 -9.80 18.02
N VAL A 30 -5.97 -8.73 18.80
CA VAL A 30 -5.07 -8.66 19.95
C VAL A 30 -5.84 -8.26 21.20
N HIS A 31 -5.69 -9.05 22.26
CA HIS A 31 -6.25 -8.75 23.57
C HIS A 31 -5.14 -8.46 24.57
N THR A 32 -5.01 -7.20 24.96
CA THR A 32 -4.00 -6.74 25.93
C THR A 32 -4.35 -5.33 26.43
N ARG A 33 -3.90 -5.00 27.64
CA ARG A 33 -3.98 -3.65 28.22
C ARG A 33 -2.66 -2.88 28.12
N ILE A 34 -1.66 -3.45 27.46
CA ILE A 34 -0.29 -2.92 27.39
C ILE A 34 -0.09 -2.27 26.02
N ASP A 35 0.02 -0.95 26.00
CA ASP A 35 0.12 -0.16 24.76
C ASP A 35 1.34 -0.55 23.93
N GLU A 36 2.49 -0.82 24.55
CA GLU A 36 3.69 -1.27 23.84
C GLU A 36 3.48 -2.63 23.15
N THR A 37 2.60 -3.47 23.69
CA THR A 37 2.25 -4.75 23.06
C THR A 37 1.28 -4.54 21.90
N ILE A 38 0.33 -3.61 22.01
CA ILE A 38 -0.58 -3.24 20.93
C ILE A 38 0.22 -2.69 19.75
N ALA A 39 1.07 -1.69 20.01
CA ALA A 39 1.93 -1.07 19.00
C ALA A 39 2.81 -2.12 18.31
N LYS A 40 3.51 -2.96 19.10
CA LYS A 40 4.35 -4.03 18.55
C LYS A 40 3.58 -4.99 17.62
N VAL A 41 2.33 -5.34 17.94
CA VAL A 41 1.52 -6.21 17.07
C VAL A 41 1.09 -5.46 15.81
N ILE A 42 0.57 -4.25 15.94
CA ILE A 42 0.07 -3.45 14.80
C ILE A 42 1.18 -3.13 13.81
N ASP A 43 2.37 -2.77 14.30
CA ASP A 43 3.50 -2.35 13.46
C ASP A 43 4.15 -3.50 12.69
N ASN A 44 3.94 -4.75 13.13
CA ASN A 44 4.64 -5.92 12.56
C ASN A 44 3.70 -6.95 11.90
N VAL A 45 2.38 -6.85 12.09
CA VAL A 45 1.44 -7.78 11.46
C VAL A 45 1.14 -7.39 10.02
N ASN A 46 1.01 -8.41 9.17
CA ASN A 46 0.48 -8.29 7.82
C ASN A 46 -0.98 -8.73 7.79
N ALA A 47 -1.89 -7.80 8.12
CA ALA A 47 -3.32 -8.03 8.08
C ALA A 47 -4.10 -6.77 7.69
N GLY A 48 -5.09 -6.94 6.80
CA GLY A 48 -5.93 -5.84 6.35
C GLY A 48 -6.87 -5.30 7.43
N ASN A 49 -7.35 -6.12 8.36
CA ASN A 49 -8.26 -5.70 9.45
C ASN A 49 -7.71 -6.14 10.82
N VAL A 50 -7.32 -5.18 11.66
CA VAL A 50 -6.81 -5.44 13.01
C VAL A 50 -7.81 -4.95 14.06
N TYR A 51 -8.04 -5.78 15.07
CA TYR A 51 -9.01 -5.55 16.13
C TYR A 51 -8.33 -5.63 17.50
N VAL A 52 -8.49 -4.60 18.32
CA VAL A 52 -7.89 -4.52 19.66
C VAL A 52 -8.97 -4.59 20.72
N ASN A 53 -8.86 -5.58 21.61
CA ASN A 53 -9.77 -5.81 22.74
C ASN A 53 -11.25 -5.97 22.35
N ARG A 54 -11.50 -6.63 21.21
CA ARG A 54 -12.83 -6.95 20.68
C ARG A 54 -12.76 -8.18 19.78
N ASN A 55 -13.93 -8.68 19.35
CA ASN A 55 -14.00 -9.76 18.36
C ASN A 55 -13.43 -9.33 17.00
N ILE A 56 -13.17 -10.31 16.12
CA ILE A 56 -12.53 -10.13 14.81
C ILE A 56 -13.52 -10.29 13.63
N VAL A 57 -14.81 -10.14 13.90
CA VAL A 57 -15.91 -10.42 12.96
C VAL A 57 -16.88 -9.23 12.92
N GLY A 58 -17.77 -9.20 11.91
CA GLY A 58 -18.82 -8.19 11.83
C GLY A 58 -18.32 -6.79 11.48
N ALA A 59 -17.38 -6.70 10.53
CA ALA A 59 -16.90 -5.42 10.01
C ALA A 59 -18.07 -4.59 9.44
N VAL A 60 -18.16 -3.33 9.84
CA VAL A 60 -19.22 -2.40 9.45
C VAL A 60 -18.73 -1.55 8.27
N VAL A 61 -19.54 -1.50 7.21
CA VAL A 61 -19.27 -0.69 6.01
C VAL A 61 -19.03 0.78 6.39
N GLY A 62 -17.97 1.38 5.85
CA GLY A 62 -17.60 2.78 6.12
C GLY A 62 -16.93 3.03 7.49
N VAL A 63 -16.91 2.04 8.40
CA VAL A 63 -16.27 2.15 9.72
C VAL A 63 -15.05 1.23 9.82
N GLN A 64 -15.16 0.00 9.34
CA GLN A 64 -14.04 -0.92 9.16
C GLN A 64 -14.08 -1.49 7.74
N PRO A 65 -13.65 -0.73 6.71
CA PRO A 65 -13.48 -1.26 5.36
C PRO A 65 -12.82 -2.64 5.38
N PHE A 66 -13.40 -3.60 4.67
CA PHE A 66 -13.08 -5.01 4.86
C PHE A 66 -12.38 -5.62 3.66
N GLY A 67 -11.29 -6.33 3.93
CA GLY A 67 -10.46 -6.98 2.92
C GLY A 67 -9.05 -7.19 3.45
N GLY A 68 -8.37 -8.22 2.94
CA GLY A 68 -7.03 -8.59 3.40
C GLY A 68 -5.93 -8.29 2.38
N GLU A 69 -4.75 -8.80 2.71
CA GLU A 69 -3.57 -8.80 1.85
C GLU A 69 -3.00 -10.22 1.68
N GLY A 70 -2.05 -10.39 0.76
CA GLY A 70 -1.48 -11.68 0.41
C GLY A 70 -2.53 -12.64 -0.16
N LEU A 71 -2.56 -13.87 0.36
CA LEU A 71 -3.51 -14.92 -0.02
C LEU A 71 -4.97 -14.58 0.31
N SER A 72 -5.20 -13.55 1.13
CA SER A 72 -6.55 -13.14 1.56
C SER A 72 -7.28 -12.24 0.55
N GLY A 73 -6.60 -11.73 -0.48
CA GLY A 73 -7.24 -10.99 -1.55
C GLY A 73 -6.36 -9.91 -2.20
N THR A 74 -6.83 -9.42 -3.34
CA THR A 74 -6.15 -8.39 -4.13
C THR A 74 -6.43 -6.97 -3.65
N GLY A 75 -7.49 -6.77 -2.87
CA GLY A 75 -8.11 -5.46 -2.70
C GLY A 75 -8.69 -4.89 -4.01
N PRO A 76 -9.21 -3.65 -4.00
CA PRO A 76 -9.41 -2.77 -2.83
C PRO A 76 -10.44 -3.33 -1.83
N LYS A 77 -10.49 -2.76 -0.62
CA LYS A 77 -11.42 -3.19 0.44
C LYS A 77 -12.87 -2.92 0.08
N ALA A 78 -13.72 -3.91 0.30
CA ALA A 78 -15.17 -3.74 0.22
C ALA A 78 -15.65 -2.78 1.32
N GLY A 79 -16.58 -1.89 0.96
CA GLY A 79 -17.05 -0.82 1.85
C GLY A 79 -16.00 0.24 2.17
N GLY A 80 -14.87 0.24 1.45
CA GLY A 80 -13.83 1.26 1.49
C GLY A 80 -13.95 2.27 0.34
N PRO A 81 -13.24 3.40 0.43
CA PRO A 81 -13.33 4.50 -0.53
C PRO A 81 -12.74 4.15 -1.90
N LEU A 82 -11.84 3.16 -1.97
CA LEU A 82 -11.17 2.78 -3.22
C LEU A 82 -11.98 1.81 -4.10
N TYR A 83 -13.03 1.20 -3.54
CA TYR A 83 -13.69 0.04 -4.17
C TYR A 83 -14.31 0.36 -5.53
N LEU A 84 -15.07 1.45 -5.62
CA LEU A 84 -15.78 1.82 -6.83
C LEU A 84 -14.84 2.18 -7.99
N TYR A 85 -13.65 2.70 -7.70
CA TYR A 85 -12.65 3.02 -8.72
C TYR A 85 -12.06 1.78 -9.40
N ARG A 86 -12.18 0.58 -8.81
CA ARG A 86 -11.86 -0.69 -9.51
C ARG A 86 -12.86 -1.01 -10.62
N LEU A 87 -14.07 -0.47 -10.56
CA LEU A 87 -15.19 -0.84 -11.44
C LEU A 87 -15.41 0.15 -12.59
N LEU A 88 -14.61 1.22 -12.66
CA LEU A 88 -14.68 2.19 -13.75
C LEU A 88 -13.75 1.78 -14.89
N SER A 89 -14.23 1.91 -16.14
CA SER A 89 -13.37 1.79 -17.33
C SER A 89 -12.43 2.98 -17.50
N THR A 90 -12.80 4.14 -16.96
CA THR A 90 -12.00 5.36 -16.96
C THR A 90 -11.98 5.95 -15.56
N ARG A 91 -10.78 6.14 -15.00
CA ARG A 91 -10.59 6.69 -13.66
C ARG A 91 -10.51 8.22 -13.71
N PRO A 92 -11.25 8.96 -12.87
CA PRO A 92 -11.00 10.38 -12.67
C PRO A 92 -9.73 10.56 -11.84
N GLN A 93 -8.79 11.39 -12.31
CA GLN A 93 -7.44 11.51 -11.74
C GLN A 93 -7.46 11.94 -10.26
N ASP A 94 -8.35 12.84 -9.88
CA ASP A 94 -8.46 13.47 -8.55
C ASP A 94 -9.54 12.85 -7.64
N ALA A 95 -10.20 11.77 -8.10
CA ALA A 95 -11.39 11.24 -7.42
C ALA A 95 -11.10 10.75 -6.00
N ILE A 96 -9.94 10.14 -5.80
CA ILE A 96 -9.55 9.58 -4.51
C ILE A 96 -9.24 10.70 -3.52
N GLU A 97 -8.49 11.71 -3.95
CA GLU A 97 -8.23 12.91 -3.13
C GLU A 97 -9.56 13.54 -2.70
N LYS A 98 -10.46 13.79 -3.67
CA LYS A 98 -11.79 14.34 -3.42
C LYS A 98 -12.64 13.52 -2.45
N SER A 99 -12.45 12.19 -2.43
CA SER A 99 -13.18 11.31 -1.50
C SER A 99 -12.86 11.58 -0.04
N PHE A 100 -11.66 12.11 0.25
CA PHE A 100 -11.21 12.37 1.61
C PHE A 100 -11.31 13.84 2.02
N VAL A 101 -11.46 14.78 1.09
CA VAL A 101 -11.53 16.23 1.39
C VAL A 101 -12.53 16.53 2.52
N ARG A 102 -13.74 15.95 2.46
CA ARG A 102 -14.77 16.19 3.48
C ARG A 102 -14.40 15.62 4.85
N SER A 103 -13.83 14.41 4.91
CA SER A 103 -13.42 13.80 6.18
C SER A 103 -12.23 14.54 6.79
N ASP A 104 -11.27 14.91 5.95
CA ASP A 104 -10.02 15.52 6.37
C ASP A 104 -10.25 16.96 6.88
N ALA A 105 -11.27 17.65 6.36
CA ALA A 105 -11.73 18.93 6.90
C ALA A 105 -12.37 18.83 8.29
N LEU A 106 -12.97 17.67 8.64
CA LEU A 106 -13.56 17.44 9.96
C LEU A 106 -12.52 16.97 10.99
N SER A 107 -11.56 16.16 10.53
CA SER A 107 -10.48 15.65 11.38
C SER A 107 -9.21 15.53 10.55
N ALA A 108 -8.18 16.29 10.92
CA ALA A 108 -6.91 16.27 10.21
C ALA A 108 -6.29 14.87 10.22
N PRO A 109 -5.86 14.34 9.06
CA PRO A 109 -5.22 13.04 8.99
C PRO A 109 -3.78 13.08 9.55
N ASP A 110 -3.25 11.91 9.93
CA ASP A 110 -1.83 11.75 10.25
C ASP A 110 -1.04 11.49 8.96
N THR A 111 -0.10 12.38 8.65
CA THR A 111 0.73 12.36 7.44
C THR A 111 2.21 12.07 7.71
N ARG A 112 2.61 11.77 8.94
CA ARG A 112 4.04 11.62 9.30
C ARG A 112 4.74 10.53 8.48
N LEU A 113 4.05 9.44 8.20
CA LEU A 113 4.59 8.37 7.36
C LEU A 113 4.71 8.81 5.89
N ARG A 114 3.74 9.55 5.36
CA ARG A 114 3.79 10.14 4.01
C ARG A 114 5.04 11.01 3.82
N ASP A 115 5.38 11.84 4.80
CA ASP A 115 6.57 12.72 4.72
C ASP A 115 7.88 11.93 4.61
N ILE A 116 7.95 10.77 5.27
CA ILE A 116 9.10 9.86 5.18
C ILE A 116 9.12 9.17 3.81
N LEU A 117 7.97 8.62 3.39
CA LEU A 117 7.84 7.87 2.14
C LEU A 117 8.10 8.71 0.89
N ASN A 118 7.82 10.02 0.94
CA ASN A 118 7.98 10.93 -0.20
C ASN A 118 9.43 11.34 -0.50
N LYS A 119 10.39 11.11 0.41
CA LYS A 119 11.79 11.57 0.24
C LYS A 119 12.44 11.09 -1.07
N PRO A 120 12.34 9.81 -1.48
CA PRO A 120 12.91 9.36 -2.74
C PRO A 120 12.28 10.02 -3.97
N LEU A 121 10.97 10.30 -3.95
CA LEU A 121 10.32 11.03 -5.04
C LEU A 121 10.84 12.47 -5.14
N GLN A 122 11.05 13.15 -4.01
CA GLN A 122 11.64 14.49 -4.01
C GLN A 122 13.08 14.48 -4.56
N ALA A 123 13.85 13.43 -4.28
CA ALA A 123 15.17 13.26 -4.86
C ALA A 123 15.11 13.02 -6.39
N LEU A 124 14.16 12.20 -6.87
CA LEU A 124 13.93 12.01 -8.31
C LEU A 124 13.52 13.32 -8.98
N LYS A 125 12.61 14.07 -8.36
CA LYS A 125 12.16 15.39 -8.82
C LYS A 125 13.32 16.38 -8.98
N ALA A 126 14.16 16.51 -7.94
CA ALA A 126 15.32 17.40 -7.98
C ALA A 126 16.35 16.98 -9.05
N TRP A 127 16.54 15.67 -9.24
CA TRP A 127 17.37 15.13 -10.32
C TRP A 127 16.78 15.44 -11.70
N ALA A 128 15.48 15.27 -11.89
CA ALA A 128 14.80 15.60 -13.14
C ALA A 128 14.99 17.08 -13.51
N ALA A 129 14.77 17.98 -12.55
CA ALA A 129 15.00 19.42 -12.74
C ALA A 129 16.45 19.74 -13.12
N SER A 130 17.42 19.11 -12.44
CA SER A 130 18.87 19.32 -12.71
C SER A 130 19.30 18.79 -14.09
N ASN A 131 18.60 17.79 -14.62
CA ASN A 131 18.85 17.20 -15.94
C ASN A 131 17.92 17.74 -17.03
N GLN A 132 17.21 18.86 -16.76
CA GLN A 132 16.30 19.51 -17.72
C GLN A 132 15.14 18.61 -18.21
N GLN A 133 14.73 17.64 -17.39
CA GLN A 133 13.56 16.79 -17.65
C GLN A 133 12.29 17.40 -17.04
N SER A 134 11.79 18.47 -17.65
CA SER A 134 10.62 19.23 -17.15
C SER A 134 9.37 18.37 -16.99
N ASP A 135 9.16 17.43 -17.91
CA ASP A 135 7.97 16.58 -17.90
C ASP A 135 7.99 15.60 -16.72
N LEU A 136 9.16 15.03 -16.40
CA LEU A 136 9.32 14.16 -15.24
C LEU A 136 9.22 14.94 -13.92
N ASP A 137 9.76 16.15 -13.85
CA ASP A 137 9.62 17.04 -12.67
C ASP A 137 8.14 17.38 -12.38
N ALA A 138 7.41 17.77 -13.43
CA ALA A 138 5.97 18.03 -13.35
C ALA A 138 5.21 16.77 -12.92
N LEU A 139 5.55 15.62 -13.51
CA LEU A 139 4.92 14.34 -13.19
C LEU A 139 5.17 13.91 -11.74
N CYS A 140 6.39 14.10 -11.23
CA CYS A 140 6.69 13.83 -9.82
C CYS A 140 5.83 14.70 -8.90
N SER A 141 5.60 15.97 -9.25
CA SER A 141 4.74 16.87 -8.48
C SER A 141 3.28 16.41 -8.50
N GLN A 142 2.77 16.07 -9.69
CA GLN A 142 1.41 15.57 -9.87
C GLN A 142 1.17 14.28 -9.06
N TYR A 143 2.07 13.30 -9.16
CA TYR A 143 1.90 12.06 -8.40
C TYR A 143 2.06 12.26 -6.90
N ALA A 144 2.93 13.19 -6.46
CA ALA A 144 3.06 13.54 -5.04
C ALA A 144 1.75 14.08 -4.48
N GLU A 145 1.02 14.90 -5.24
CA GLU A 145 -0.28 15.46 -4.85
C GLU A 145 -1.37 14.39 -4.81
N GLN A 146 -1.45 13.56 -5.86
CA GLN A 146 -2.48 12.53 -6.01
C GLN A 146 -2.34 11.37 -5.02
N SER A 147 -1.10 11.02 -4.63
CA SER A 147 -0.84 9.89 -3.74
C SER A 147 -1.48 10.08 -2.37
N GLN A 148 -2.21 9.04 -1.93
CA GLN A 148 -2.79 8.96 -0.59
C GLN A 148 -2.01 8.03 0.35
N SER A 149 -0.88 7.51 -0.11
CA SER A 149 -0.08 6.55 0.65
C SER A 149 0.62 7.20 1.84
N GLY A 150 0.76 6.45 2.93
CA GLY A 150 1.34 6.91 4.18
C GLY A 150 0.42 7.82 5.00
N ILE A 151 -0.87 7.90 4.67
CA ILE A 151 -1.86 8.72 5.39
C ILE A 151 -2.76 7.81 6.23
N THR A 152 -2.93 8.16 7.50
CA THR A 152 -3.87 7.51 8.41
C THR A 152 -5.00 8.45 8.79
N ARG A 153 -6.25 7.98 8.68
CA ARG A 153 -7.47 8.73 8.99
C ARG A 153 -8.22 8.05 10.13
N GLN A 154 -8.82 8.85 11.00
CA GLN A 154 -9.85 8.37 11.90
C GLN A 154 -11.17 8.28 11.14
N LEU A 155 -11.88 7.17 11.27
CA LEU A 155 -13.20 6.97 10.69
C LEU A 155 -14.27 7.23 11.75
N ALA A 156 -15.36 7.87 11.34
CA ALA A 156 -16.52 8.04 12.20
C ALA A 156 -17.08 6.65 12.59
N GLY A 157 -17.40 6.48 13.86
CA GLY A 157 -17.86 5.21 14.41
C GLY A 157 -18.61 5.38 15.74
N PRO A 158 -19.07 4.28 16.34
CA PRO A 158 -19.79 4.33 17.60
C PRO A 158 -18.88 4.80 18.76
N THR A 159 -19.49 5.33 19.81
CA THR A 159 -18.78 5.66 21.04
C THR A 159 -18.21 4.38 21.69
N GLY A 160 -17.09 4.51 22.39
CA GLY A 160 -16.39 3.36 22.98
C GLY A 160 -15.55 2.58 21.98
N GLU A 161 -15.49 3.04 20.73
CA GLU A 161 -14.61 2.50 19.69
C GLU A 161 -13.81 3.62 19.02
N ARG A 162 -12.56 3.33 18.68
CA ARG A 162 -11.74 4.16 17.81
C ARG A 162 -11.42 3.38 16.55
N ASN A 163 -11.81 3.89 15.40
CA ASN A 163 -11.62 3.26 14.11
C ASN A 163 -10.69 4.11 13.26
N SER A 164 -9.68 3.49 12.68
CA SER A 164 -8.72 4.17 11.83
C SER A 164 -8.46 3.38 10.56
N TYR A 165 -8.11 4.10 9.51
CA TYR A 165 -7.91 3.59 8.17
C TYR A 165 -6.64 4.21 7.60
N ALA A 166 -5.70 3.35 7.22
CA ALA A 166 -4.42 3.73 6.64
C ALA A 166 -4.32 3.20 5.21
N ILE A 167 -3.74 4.01 4.33
CA ILE A 167 -3.32 3.58 2.99
C ILE A 167 -1.80 3.47 3.03
N LEU A 168 -1.26 2.31 2.67
CA LEU A 168 0.16 1.97 2.75
C LEU A 168 0.66 1.45 1.40
N PRO A 169 1.95 1.60 1.07
CA PRO A 169 2.49 1.05 -0.17
C PRO A 169 2.40 -0.47 -0.21
N ARG A 170 2.15 -1.02 -1.39
CA ARG A 170 2.68 -2.35 -1.74
C ARG A 170 4.20 -2.26 -1.79
N GLU A 171 4.92 -3.30 -1.39
CA GLU A 171 6.36 -3.15 -1.20
C GLU A 171 7.15 -3.22 -2.51
N HIS A 172 6.78 -4.16 -3.38
CA HIS A 172 7.51 -4.47 -4.61
C HIS A 172 6.64 -4.34 -5.85
N VAL A 173 6.97 -3.38 -6.71
CA VAL A 173 6.28 -3.16 -7.99
C VAL A 173 7.21 -3.50 -9.14
N LEU A 174 6.87 -4.52 -9.92
CA LEU A 174 7.58 -4.86 -11.14
C LEU A 174 7.28 -3.81 -12.21
N CYS A 175 8.33 -3.20 -12.76
CA CYS A 175 8.25 -2.18 -13.80
C CYS A 175 8.82 -2.76 -15.10
N LEU A 176 7.97 -2.85 -16.13
CA LEU A 176 8.31 -3.35 -17.46
C LEU A 176 8.06 -2.25 -18.48
N ALA A 177 9.11 -1.80 -19.14
CA ALA A 177 9.07 -0.81 -20.21
C ALA A 177 10.26 -1.03 -21.15
N ASP A 178 10.08 -0.71 -22.43
CA ASP A 178 11.09 -0.91 -23.47
C ASP A 178 11.96 0.34 -23.71
N ASP A 179 11.64 1.46 -23.03
CA ASP A 179 12.40 2.71 -23.09
C ASP A 179 12.61 3.36 -21.70
N GLU A 180 13.56 4.30 -21.65
CA GLU A 180 13.96 5.00 -20.43
C GLU A 180 12.87 5.93 -19.88
N ASN A 181 12.10 6.59 -20.75
CA ASN A 181 11.09 7.56 -20.34
C ASN A 181 9.93 6.86 -19.63
N ASP A 182 9.44 5.78 -20.20
CA ASP A 182 8.34 5.00 -19.63
C ASP A 182 8.75 4.30 -18.33
N LEU A 183 10.02 3.89 -18.22
CA LEU A 183 10.57 3.36 -16.97
C LEU A 183 10.67 4.44 -15.88
N LEU A 184 10.99 5.69 -16.24
CA LEU A 184 10.99 6.84 -15.34
C LEU A 184 9.56 7.24 -14.91
N ILE A 185 8.58 7.18 -15.80
CA ILE A 185 7.15 7.38 -15.48
C ILE A 185 6.69 6.37 -14.43
N GLN A 186 6.99 5.08 -14.65
CA GLN A 186 6.65 4.02 -13.69
C GLN A 186 7.38 4.23 -12.36
N LEU A 187 8.66 4.60 -12.39
CA LEU A 187 9.43 4.89 -11.18
C LEU A 187 8.82 6.03 -10.37
N ALA A 188 8.47 7.15 -11.01
CA ALA A 188 7.83 8.27 -10.33
C ALA A 188 6.54 7.85 -9.62
N ALA A 189 5.70 7.03 -10.25
CA ALA A 189 4.49 6.49 -9.66
C ALA A 189 4.77 5.57 -8.45
N VAL A 190 5.73 4.67 -8.59
CA VAL A 190 6.16 3.73 -7.53
C VAL A 190 6.71 4.50 -6.32
N LEU A 191 7.56 5.51 -6.54
CA LEU A 191 8.10 6.32 -5.46
C LEU A 191 7.04 7.21 -4.81
N ALA A 192 6.06 7.70 -5.56
CA ALA A 192 4.97 8.53 -5.03
C ALA A 192 4.08 7.81 -4.04
N VAL A 193 3.88 6.50 -4.19
CA VAL A 193 3.18 5.71 -3.18
C VAL A 193 4.11 5.19 -2.09
N GLY A 194 5.42 5.37 -2.20
CA GLY A 194 6.40 4.88 -1.24
C GLY A 194 6.75 3.39 -1.41
N SER A 195 6.53 2.83 -2.59
CA SER A 195 6.92 1.46 -2.95
C SER A 195 8.39 1.39 -3.40
N SER A 196 8.87 0.18 -3.66
CA SER A 196 10.16 -0.08 -4.33
C SER A 196 9.95 -0.67 -5.72
N ALA A 197 10.70 -0.20 -6.70
CA ALA A 197 10.66 -0.70 -8.06
C ALA A 197 11.52 -1.96 -8.20
N VAL A 198 10.99 -2.96 -8.89
CA VAL A 198 11.71 -4.16 -9.30
C VAL A 198 11.94 -4.04 -10.81
N TRP A 199 13.19 -3.98 -11.23
CA TRP A 199 13.60 -3.78 -12.61
C TRP A 199 14.32 -5.02 -13.13
N PRO A 200 13.88 -5.61 -14.25
CA PRO A 200 14.70 -6.57 -14.98
C PRO A 200 16.01 -5.91 -15.41
N GLU A 201 17.10 -6.65 -15.34
CA GLU A 201 18.41 -6.22 -15.82
C GLU A 201 18.43 -6.15 -17.34
N THR A 202 18.43 -4.94 -17.88
CA THR A 202 18.49 -4.66 -19.32
C THR A 202 19.58 -3.62 -19.61
N ASP A 203 19.86 -3.40 -20.89
CA ASP A 203 20.79 -2.35 -21.34
C ASP A 203 20.27 -0.93 -21.06
N ILE A 204 19.00 -0.78 -20.67
CA ILE A 204 18.36 0.48 -20.28
C ILE A 204 18.37 0.64 -18.76
N SER A 205 17.89 -0.38 -18.03
CA SER A 205 17.65 -0.27 -16.58
C SER A 205 18.94 -0.12 -15.77
N LYS A 206 20.02 -0.80 -16.17
CA LYS A 206 21.32 -0.73 -15.49
C LYS A 206 21.96 0.68 -15.60
N PRO A 207 22.18 1.25 -16.79
CA PRO A 207 22.74 2.59 -16.91
C PRO A 207 21.81 3.68 -16.36
N LEU A 208 20.49 3.51 -16.47
CA LEU A 208 19.53 4.45 -15.88
C LEU A 208 19.69 4.49 -14.36
N ARG A 209 19.62 3.33 -13.68
CA ARG A 209 19.76 3.27 -12.22
C ARG A 209 21.05 3.92 -11.74
N ALA A 210 22.16 3.69 -12.44
CA ALA A 210 23.47 4.24 -12.07
C ALA A 210 23.52 5.78 -12.07
N ARG A 211 22.70 6.44 -12.90
CA ARG A 211 22.62 7.91 -13.01
C ARG A 211 21.70 8.57 -11.99
N LEU A 212 20.80 7.81 -11.37
CA LEU A 212 19.81 8.32 -10.41
C LEU A 212 20.44 8.64 -9.04
N PRO A 213 19.82 9.50 -8.21
CA PRO A 213 20.30 9.76 -6.85
C PRO A 213 20.35 8.50 -5.98
N LYS A 214 21.25 8.45 -4.99
CA LYS A 214 21.42 7.28 -4.10
C LYS A 214 20.12 6.86 -3.39
N ASP A 215 19.34 7.83 -2.93
CA ASP A 215 18.06 7.59 -2.27
C ASP A 215 17.03 6.95 -3.21
N VAL A 216 17.10 7.27 -4.50
CA VAL A 216 16.28 6.66 -5.55
C VAL A 216 16.79 5.25 -5.88
N GLN A 217 18.12 5.10 -6.04
CA GLN A 217 18.75 3.80 -6.30
C GLN A 217 18.44 2.76 -5.21
N ALA A 218 18.35 3.20 -3.94
CA ALA A 218 17.99 2.35 -2.80
C ALA A 218 16.56 1.79 -2.91
N ARG A 219 15.69 2.42 -3.71
CA ARG A 219 14.31 1.98 -3.97
C ARG A 219 14.16 1.20 -5.27
N ILE A 220 15.28 0.88 -5.94
CA ILE A 220 15.29 0.11 -7.17
C ILE A 220 16.09 -1.17 -6.95
N LYS A 221 15.42 -2.31 -7.07
CA LYS A 221 16.04 -3.64 -7.09
C LYS A 221 16.17 -4.12 -8.53
N LEU A 222 17.42 -4.26 -8.99
CA LEU A 222 17.72 -4.94 -10.26
C LEU A 222 17.65 -6.45 -10.05
N ILE A 223 17.06 -7.15 -11.01
CA ILE A 223 16.95 -8.61 -11.00
C ILE A 223 17.23 -9.20 -12.39
N PRO A 224 17.92 -10.35 -12.48
CA PRO A 224 18.24 -10.95 -13.77
C PRO A 224 17.02 -11.55 -14.47
N ASP A 225 16.08 -12.10 -13.70
CA ASP A 225 14.89 -12.78 -14.23
C ASP A 225 13.71 -12.61 -13.26
N TRP A 226 12.70 -11.85 -13.69
CA TRP A 226 11.50 -11.58 -12.91
C TRP A 226 10.49 -12.73 -12.93
N THR A 227 10.66 -13.70 -13.84
CA THR A 227 9.75 -14.83 -13.98
C THR A 227 9.89 -15.86 -12.84
N LYS A 228 10.95 -15.77 -12.03
CA LYS A 228 11.18 -16.66 -10.89
C LYS A 228 10.21 -16.38 -9.75
N ASP A 229 9.67 -17.44 -9.15
CA ASP A 229 8.71 -17.35 -8.04
C ASP A 229 9.32 -16.71 -6.79
N GLU A 230 10.63 -16.85 -6.55
CA GLU A 230 11.31 -16.20 -5.42
C GLU A 230 11.38 -14.66 -5.50
N VAL A 231 11.13 -14.08 -6.68
CA VAL A 231 11.10 -12.62 -6.82
C VAL A 231 9.81 -12.11 -6.20
N ALA A 232 9.92 -11.35 -5.12
CA ALA A 232 8.76 -10.69 -4.51
C ALA A 232 8.18 -9.63 -5.47
N ILE A 233 6.89 -9.77 -5.79
CA ILE A 233 6.14 -8.86 -6.67
C ILE A 233 4.72 -8.74 -6.11
N ASP A 234 4.30 -7.52 -5.78
CA ASP A 234 2.98 -7.21 -5.24
C ASP A 234 2.05 -6.57 -6.27
N ALA A 235 2.62 -5.95 -7.31
CA ALA A 235 1.94 -5.35 -8.45
C ALA A 235 2.87 -5.27 -9.67
N VAL A 236 2.30 -5.15 -10.86
CA VAL A 236 3.04 -4.94 -12.11
C VAL A 236 2.52 -3.70 -12.83
N LEU A 237 3.46 -2.89 -13.33
CA LEU A 237 3.24 -1.85 -14.32
C LEU A 237 3.94 -2.26 -15.62
N HIS A 238 3.21 -2.17 -16.72
CA HIS A 238 3.75 -2.43 -18.05
C HIS A 238 3.39 -1.28 -18.99
N HIS A 239 4.39 -0.63 -19.58
CA HIS A 239 4.25 0.20 -20.75
C HIS A 239 4.63 -0.64 -21.97
N GLY A 240 3.74 -0.75 -22.95
CA GLY A 240 3.94 -1.61 -24.11
C GLY A 240 2.69 -1.82 -24.93
N ASP A 241 2.71 -2.84 -25.78
CA ASP A 241 1.57 -3.23 -26.61
C ASP A 241 0.64 -4.27 -25.94
N SER A 242 -0.50 -4.53 -26.57
CA SER A 242 -1.51 -5.45 -26.01
C SER A 242 -1.07 -6.92 -26.02
N ASP A 243 -0.18 -7.30 -26.93
CA ASP A 243 0.29 -8.69 -27.05
C ASP A 243 1.33 -8.99 -25.96
N GLN A 244 2.26 -8.06 -25.73
CA GLN A 244 3.18 -8.08 -24.59
C GLN A 244 2.41 -8.10 -23.26
N LEU A 245 1.43 -7.21 -23.09
CA LEU A 245 0.59 -7.16 -21.90
C LEU A 245 -0.10 -8.50 -21.64
N ARG A 246 -0.64 -9.14 -22.68
CA ARG A 246 -1.29 -10.45 -22.57
C ARG A 246 -0.31 -11.53 -22.12
N ALA A 247 0.89 -11.57 -22.70
CA ALA A 247 1.94 -12.52 -22.31
C ALA A 247 2.37 -12.31 -20.85
N ILE A 248 2.54 -11.06 -20.42
CA ILE A 248 2.86 -10.72 -19.02
C ILE A 248 1.74 -11.18 -18.09
N CYS A 249 0.47 -10.92 -18.44
CA CYS A 249 -0.68 -11.40 -17.65
C CYS A 249 -0.67 -12.92 -17.50
N GLN A 250 -0.39 -13.66 -18.57
CA GLN A 250 -0.31 -15.13 -18.54
C GLN A 250 0.84 -15.61 -17.64
N GLN A 251 2.01 -14.98 -17.74
CA GLN A 251 3.17 -15.33 -16.93
C GLN A 251 2.93 -15.04 -15.44
N ILE A 252 2.38 -13.88 -15.11
CA ILE A 252 2.08 -13.49 -13.73
C ILE A 252 1.00 -14.39 -13.12
N ALA A 253 -0.01 -14.80 -13.90
CA ALA A 253 -1.07 -15.68 -13.42
C ALA A 253 -0.61 -17.11 -13.10
N GLN A 254 0.56 -17.54 -13.60
CA GLN A 254 1.13 -18.85 -13.30
C GLN A 254 1.90 -18.88 -11.97
N ARG A 255 2.22 -17.72 -11.41
CA ARG A 255 2.99 -17.61 -10.16
C ARG A 255 2.23 -18.22 -9.00
N SER A 256 2.97 -18.89 -8.12
CA SER A 256 2.42 -19.35 -6.85
C SER A 256 2.24 -18.18 -5.87
N GLY A 257 1.33 -18.35 -4.90
CA GLY A 257 1.10 -17.37 -3.84
C GLY A 257 -0.04 -16.39 -4.12
N ALA A 258 0.13 -15.15 -3.69
CA ALA A 258 -0.90 -14.12 -3.79
C ALA A 258 -1.16 -13.73 -5.24
N ILE A 259 -2.41 -13.38 -5.55
CA ILE A 259 -2.77 -12.87 -6.88
C ILE A 259 -2.15 -11.47 -7.05
N VAL A 260 -1.32 -11.31 -8.08
CA VAL A 260 -0.66 -10.06 -8.42
C VAL A 260 -1.43 -9.33 -9.53
N GLY A 261 -1.77 -8.06 -9.29
CA GLY A 261 -2.43 -7.23 -10.30
C GLY A 261 -1.45 -6.70 -11.35
N VAL A 262 -1.81 -6.80 -12.63
CA VAL A 262 -1.08 -6.21 -13.76
C VAL A 262 -1.84 -5.00 -14.29
N ASN A 263 -1.16 -3.88 -14.47
CA ASN A 263 -1.71 -2.70 -15.13
C ASN A 263 -0.89 -2.40 -16.38
N GLY A 264 -1.54 -2.48 -17.54
CA GLY A 264 -0.98 -2.10 -18.83
C GLY A 264 -1.26 -0.65 -19.15
N LEU A 265 -0.30 0.00 -19.78
CA LEU A 265 -0.28 1.40 -20.17
C LEU A 265 0.28 1.48 -21.59
N SER A 266 -0.22 2.42 -22.38
CA SER A 266 0.35 2.69 -23.71
C SER A 266 1.68 3.44 -23.56
N HIS A 267 2.57 3.34 -24.55
CA HIS A 267 3.84 4.08 -24.52
C HIS A 267 3.62 5.59 -24.26
N GLY A 268 4.38 6.16 -23.32
CA GLY A 268 4.27 7.56 -22.89
C GLY A 268 3.04 7.90 -22.03
N GLU A 269 2.21 6.94 -21.64
CA GLU A 269 1.01 7.19 -20.85
C GLU A 269 1.35 7.55 -19.39
N THR A 270 0.97 8.75 -18.95
CA THR A 270 1.27 9.27 -17.61
C THR A 270 0.13 9.10 -16.61
N ASN A 271 -0.98 8.45 -16.98
CA ASN A 271 -2.12 8.26 -16.10
C ASN A 271 -2.02 6.97 -15.28
N VAL A 272 -0.89 6.77 -14.59
CA VAL A 272 -0.65 5.55 -13.81
C VAL A 272 -1.63 5.45 -12.63
N PRO A 273 -2.33 4.31 -12.45
CA PRO A 273 -3.33 4.15 -11.39
C PRO A 273 -2.68 3.89 -10.03
N LEU A 274 -2.28 4.95 -9.32
CA LEU A 274 -1.56 4.87 -8.03
C LEU A 274 -2.29 4.02 -6.97
N GLU A 275 -3.62 4.00 -7.00
CA GLU A 275 -4.43 3.21 -6.06
C GLU A 275 -4.32 1.70 -6.25
N ARG A 276 -3.71 1.25 -7.36
CA ARG A 276 -3.37 -0.15 -7.59
C ARG A 276 -2.06 -0.56 -6.93
N LEU A 277 -1.26 0.40 -6.50
CA LEU A 277 0.08 0.21 -5.92
C LEU A 277 0.06 0.30 -4.39
N VAL A 278 -1.12 0.39 -3.79
CA VAL A 278 -1.30 0.50 -2.34
C VAL A 278 -2.11 -0.68 -1.79
N ILE A 279 -2.01 -0.84 -0.49
CA ILE A 279 -2.88 -1.65 0.35
C ILE A 279 -3.60 -0.76 1.35
N GLU A 280 -4.69 -1.26 1.89
CA GLU A 280 -5.50 -0.56 2.88
C GLU A 280 -5.44 -1.35 4.19
N ARG A 281 -5.29 -0.67 5.33
CA ARG A 281 -5.37 -1.30 6.66
C ARG A 281 -6.40 -0.59 7.52
N ALA A 282 -7.31 -1.36 8.10
CA ALA A 282 -8.33 -0.88 9.03
C ALA A 282 -7.98 -1.38 10.43
N LEU A 283 -7.96 -0.47 11.41
CA LEU A 283 -7.71 -0.76 12.81
C LEU A 283 -8.91 -0.32 13.63
N SER A 284 -9.44 -1.23 14.45
CA SER A 284 -10.57 -0.98 15.34
C SER A 284 -10.20 -1.30 16.78
N VAL A 285 -10.22 -0.28 17.64
CA VAL A 285 -9.85 -0.37 19.06
C VAL A 285 -11.08 -0.18 19.93
N ASN A 286 -11.39 -1.16 20.76
CA ASN A 286 -12.38 -0.99 21.84
C ASN A 286 -11.77 -0.14 22.96
N THR A 287 -12.17 1.12 23.05
CA THR A 287 -11.70 2.06 24.07
C THR A 287 -12.45 1.91 25.39
N ALA A 288 -13.58 1.18 25.40
CA ALA A 288 -14.35 0.87 26.60
C ALA A 288 -13.94 -0.45 27.29
N ALA A 289 -12.91 -1.14 26.79
CA ALA A 289 -12.45 -2.44 27.29
C ALA A 289 -12.02 -2.44 28.78
N ALA A 290 -11.76 -1.27 29.36
CA ALA A 290 -11.45 -1.10 30.78
C ALA A 290 -12.70 -1.09 31.69
N GLY A 291 -13.92 -1.14 31.12
CA GLY A 291 -15.18 -1.14 31.89
C GLY A 291 -15.89 0.20 31.94
N GLY A 292 -15.49 1.18 31.12
CA GLY A 292 -16.13 2.50 31.03
C GLY A 292 -15.58 3.29 29.84
N ASN A 293 -16.32 4.30 29.38
CA ASN A 293 -15.89 5.18 28.28
C ASN A 293 -15.50 6.56 28.81
N ALA A 294 -14.20 6.83 28.87
CA ALA A 294 -13.65 8.09 29.35
C ALA A 294 -14.20 9.33 28.59
N SER A 295 -14.47 9.20 27.28
CA SER A 295 -14.99 10.32 26.49
C SER A 295 -16.43 10.69 26.82
N LEU A 296 -17.20 9.77 27.40
CA LEU A 296 -18.58 10.03 27.83
C LEU A 296 -18.63 10.59 29.26
N MET A 297 -17.56 10.44 30.05
CA MET A 297 -17.49 11.01 31.41
C MET A 297 -17.35 12.53 31.41
N THR A 298 -17.00 13.13 30.26
CA THR A 298 -16.83 14.57 30.08
C THR A 298 -18.03 15.25 29.40
N ILE A 299 -19.06 14.49 29.02
CA ILE A 299 -20.29 15.01 28.40
C ILE A 299 -21.38 15.02 29.48
N GLY A 300 -21.71 16.21 29.98
CA GLY A 300 -22.73 16.45 31.00
C GLY A 300 -23.48 17.75 30.72
#